data_AF-A0A353CZV2-F1
#
_entry.id   AF-A0A353CZV2-F1
#
_cell.length_a   1.000
_cell.length_b   1.000
_cell.length_c   1.000
_cell.angle_alpha   90.00
_cell.angle_beta   90.00
_cell.angle_gamma   90.00
#
_symmetry.space_group_name_H-M   'P 1'
#
loop_
_entity.id
_entity.type
_entity.pdbx_description
1 polymer ?
#
loop_
_entity_poly.entity_id
_entity_poly.type
_entity_poly.pdbx_seq_one_letter_code
_entity_poly.pdbx_strand_id
1 'polypeptide(L)'
;MIKTDKRITLFLFATVFIIFFTYYFFTSNYLPHGAGPDWKSNTDIAEFIYKNGRLPVLPDDEDSLHFTVYGGTRAFRPPLSYIVSAVVARSLDFTGMDTHVLLRKGSAFLCALAVALTFYALTVYTGSFWLGLLGAVLIGLMPQFTFIASYNNDDSGAIFTATLLITVLVRIYRYGVSTANAALLGLAGGLVILSKMTAWLLAPLVLLFLLLFVRTSWKSLLRYTLIAGGVFIIAGGWWFLFNMYHYGLDDPLQLKIANTVLEEHRRLPPDMGVGYAAKGIGFYELVFENYRNFLGESAKATIGNLDWLRLRVGPLQYAVYMAIFYIAIFYYLFSLAAFSIKKLRGRTTDISERRQLMFETLLVLTIFFQIYMYIWTNINNDIQIQGKYIIPVMLAVLLLFFSALDSLTKRVREKIEISQRTGFLISFSSAGKSIWLAALAFVALVHIDALANYVIPFYRPHLYNITIEGFRPFPLELLLQQKAINLDVRAVDDAIEYRVTGPDPKIVMGRDICRFITGNVLLRIDFIADQQGVLQVFLDEGNGFSAERYYESKYSPGENEVLFPVATRDCSKLRMDPAVENGTVTVKSLEISSLKIRPAP
;
A
#
# COMPACT_ATOMS: atom_id res chain seq x y z
N MET A 1 39.05 -2.40 10.50
CA MET A 1 37.67 -2.56 11.01
C MET A 1 37.37 -1.33 11.87
N ILE A 2 36.67 -0.32 11.36
CA ILE A 2 36.25 0.81 12.19
C ILE A 2 35.17 0.23 13.11
N LYS A 3 35.41 0.18 14.42
CA LYS A 3 34.33 0.02 15.41
C LYS A 3 33.47 1.28 15.26
N THR A 4 32.47 1.24 14.40
CA THR A 4 31.51 2.34 14.27
C THR A 4 30.84 2.46 15.63
N ASP A 5 30.99 3.60 16.28
CA ASP A 5 30.36 3.86 17.57
C ASP A 5 28.84 3.65 17.41
N LYS A 6 28.26 2.83 18.30
CA LYS A 6 26.82 2.53 18.30
C LYS A 6 25.98 3.81 18.32
N ARG A 7 26.46 4.85 19.00
CA ARG A 7 25.79 6.16 19.06
C ARG A 7 25.79 6.85 17.70
N ILE A 8 26.90 6.81 16.97
CA ILE A 8 27.01 7.37 15.62
C ILE A 8 26.09 6.62 14.66
N THR A 9 26.07 5.28 14.71
CA THR A 9 25.17 4.49 13.86
C THR A 9 23.70 4.77 14.15
N LEU A 10 23.33 4.94 15.41
CA LEU A 10 21.95 5.28 15.80
C LEU A 10 21.56 6.71 15.34
N PHE A 11 22.46 7.68 15.52
CA PHE A 11 22.25 9.04 15.02
C PHE A 11 22.03 9.05 13.50
N LEU A 12 22.89 8.35 12.75
CA LEU A 12 22.76 8.25 11.30
C LEU A 12 21.48 7.53 10.85
N PHE A 13 21.07 6.48 11.57
CA PHE A 13 19.78 5.83 11.34
C PHE A 13 18.62 6.83 11.48
N ALA A 14 18.62 7.63 12.55
CA ALA A 14 17.59 8.65 12.77
C ALA A 14 17.63 9.73 11.69
N THR A 15 18.82 10.16 11.26
CA THR A 15 18.98 11.13 10.17
C THR A 15 18.40 10.61 8.85
N VAL A 16 18.73 9.36 8.46
CA VAL A 16 18.17 8.73 7.26
C VAL A 16 16.64 8.65 7.36
N PHE A 17 16.11 8.23 8.52
CA PHE A 17 14.67 8.21 8.76
C PHE A 17 14.03 9.59 8.56
N ILE A 18 14.57 10.64 9.19
CA ILE A 18 14.01 12.01 9.12
C ILE A 18 14.01 12.53 7.68
N ILE A 19 15.11 12.33 6.93
CA ILE A 19 15.23 12.79 5.54
C ILE A 19 14.16 12.12 4.66
N PHE A 20 14.05 10.79 4.72
CA PHE A 20 13.08 10.07 3.90
C PHE A 20 11.64 10.28 4.37
N PHE A 21 11.40 10.41 5.67
CA PHE A 21 10.08 10.74 6.17
C PHE A 21 9.63 12.12 5.69
N THR A 22 10.51 13.12 5.72
CA THR A 22 10.24 14.46 5.17
C THR A 22 9.94 14.40 3.67
N TYR A 23 10.74 13.65 2.92
CA TYR A 23 10.53 13.47 1.49
C TYR A 23 9.16 12.81 1.18
N TYR A 24 8.82 11.71 1.85
CA TYR A 24 7.53 11.04 1.67
C TYR A 24 6.34 11.84 2.23
N PHE A 25 6.57 12.63 3.27
CA PHE A 25 5.60 13.57 3.79
C PHE A 25 5.23 14.59 2.70
N PHE A 26 6.22 15.12 1.98
CA PHE A 26 6.00 16.01 0.85
C PHE A 26 5.25 15.28 -0.27
N THR A 27 5.74 14.14 -0.76
CA THR A 27 5.10 13.46 -1.90
C THR A 27 3.67 13.00 -1.62
N SER A 28 3.37 12.56 -0.40
CA SER A 28 2.01 12.17 0.00
C SER A 28 1.00 13.33 0.03
N ASN A 29 1.45 14.58 0.18
CA ASN A 29 0.60 15.76 0.07
C ASN A 29 0.23 16.08 -1.39
N TYR A 30 1.12 15.82 -2.34
CA TYR A 30 0.91 16.19 -3.74
C TYR A 30 0.29 15.10 -4.59
N LEU A 31 0.39 13.84 -4.16
CA LEU A 31 -0.19 12.73 -4.92
C LEU A 31 -1.73 12.91 -4.97
N PRO A 32 -2.36 12.91 -6.16
CA PRO A 32 -3.80 13.11 -6.27
C PRO A 32 -4.62 12.10 -5.46
N HIS A 33 -5.80 12.54 -5.03
CA HIS A 33 -6.76 11.65 -4.39
C HIS A 33 -7.15 10.52 -5.35
N GLY A 34 -7.11 9.28 -4.87
CA GLY A 34 -7.44 8.10 -5.66
C GLY A 34 -6.38 7.52 -6.60
N ALA A 35 -5.17 8.12 -6.68
CA ALA A 35 -4.11 7.60 -7.54
C ALA A 35 -3.59 6.20 -7.11
N GLY A 36 -3.60 5.92 -5.81
CA GLY A 36 -3.18 4.63 -5.26
C GLY A 36 -4.21 3.51 -5.51
N PRO A 37 -3.79 2.30 -5.92
CA PRO A 37 -4.68 1.15 -5.97
C PRO A 37 -5.31 0.86 -4.61
N ASP A 38 -6.58 0.42 -4.62
CA ASP A 38 -7.33 0.05 -3.41
C ASP A 38 -7.40 1.16 -2.33
N TRP A 39 -7.14 2.42 -2.68
CA TRP A 39 -7.00 3.50 -1.71
C TRP A 39 -8.25 3.65 -0.82
N LYS A 40 -9.44 3.48 -1.39
CA LYS A 40 -10.72 3.66 -0.67
C LYS A 40 -10.82 2.65 0.45
N SER A 41 -10.66 1.36 0.14
CA SER A 41 -10.76 0.29 1.14
C SER A 41 -9.66 0.37 2.21
N ASN A 42 -8.45 0.86 1.89
CA ASN A 42 -7.40 1.03 2.92
C ASN A 42 -7.66 2.25 3.80
N THR A 43 -8.17 3.35 3.23
CA THR A 43 -8.46 4.60 3.95
C THR A 43 -9.63 4.43 4.88
N ASP A 44 -10.67 3.73 4.44
CA ASP A 44 -11.87 3.41 5.22
C ASP A 44 -11.54 2.74 6.57
N ILE A 45 -10.73 1.68 6.57
CA ILE A 45 -10.33 1.00 7.81
C ILE A 45 -9.48 1.90 8.71
N ALA A 46 -8.55 2.66 8.14
CA ALA A 46 -7.70 3.55 8.92
C ALA A 46 -8.51 4.71 9.52
N GLU A 47 -9.51 5.21 8.79
CA GLU A 47 -10.44 6.24 9.25
C GLU A 47 -11.37 5.72 10.34
N PHE A 48 -11.86 4.48 10.22
CA PHE A 48 -12.61 3.83 11.28
C PHE A 48 -11.82 3.79 12.60
N ILE A 49 -10.56 3.34 12.55
CA ILE A 49 -9.69 3.28 13.74
C ILE A 49 -9.41 4.69 14.26
N TYR A 50 -9.19 5.66 13.37
CA TYR A 50 -8.96 7.05 13.73
C TYR A 50 -10.14 7.67 14.50
N LYS A 51 -11.37 7.43 14.04
CA LYS A 51 -12.59 7.95 14.65
C LYS A 51 -12.96 7.22 15.94
N ASN A 52 -12.88 5.89 15.95
CA ASN A 52 -13.42 5.06 17.01
C ASN A 52 -12.38 4.61 18.05
N GLY A 53 -11.09 4.69 17.75
CA GLY A 53 -10.02 4.25 18.66
C GLY A 53 -9.95 2.73 18.87
N ARG A 54 -10.64 1.94 18.04
CA ARG A 54 -10.68 0.47 18.09
C ARG A 54 -10.65 -0.14 16.69
N LEU A 55 -10.34 -1.44 16.61
CA LEU A 55 -10.50 -2.20 15.38
C LEU A 55 -11.99 -2.42 15.06
N PRO A 56 -12.35 -2.47 13.77
CA PRO A 56 -13.69 -2.89 13.37
C PRO A 56 -13.91 -4.37 13.68
N VAL A 57 -15.12 -4.71 14.10
CA VAL A 57 -15.58 -6.05 14.41
C VAL A 57 -16.84 -6.33 13.59
N LEU A 58 -16.87 -7.46 12.91
CA LEU A 58 -17.97 -7.85 12.02
C LEU A 58 -18.86 -8.92 12.69
N PRO A 59 -20.18 -8.93 12.43
CA PRO A 59 -20.93 -8.05 11.52
C PRO A 59 -21.29 -6.67 12.13
N ASP A 60 -21.01 -6.44 13.40
CA ASP A 60 -21.49 -5.26 14.15
C ASP A 60 -21.15 -3.90 13.50
N ASP A 61 -20.01 -3.80 12.81
CA ASP A 61 -19.55 -2.56 12.17
C ASP A 61 -19.75 -2.50 10.64
N GLU A 62 -20.49 -3.45 10.04
CA GLU A 62 -20.63 -3.56 8.56
C GLU A 62 -21.06 -2.26 7.89
N ASP A 63 -22.05 -1.57 8.46
CA ASP A 63 -22.61 -0.33 7.93
C ASP A 63 -21.60 0.83 7.87
N SER A 64 -20.51 0.72 8.64
CA SER A 64 -19.45 1.73 8.71
C SER A 64 -18.27 1.42 7.79
N LEU A 65 -18.31 0.32 7.03
CA LEU A 65 -17.18 -0.15 6.24
C LEU A 65 -17.49 -0.21 4.74
N HIS A 66 -16.43 -0.03 3.96
CA HIS A 66 -16.49 -0.14 2.52
C HIS A 66 -16.21 -1.57 2.03
N PHE A 67 -17.22 -2.15 1.37
CA PHE A 67 -17.11 -3.42 0.66
C PHE A 67 -16.80 -3.24 -0.82
N THR A 68 -15.86 -4.04 -1.33
CA THR A 68 -15.53 -4.09 -2.76
C THR A 68 -16.60 -4.83 -3.56
N VAL A 69 -16.57 -4.72 -4.89
CA VAL A 69 -17.48 -5.47 -5.78
C VAL A 69 -17.41 -6.98 -5.60
N TYR A 70 -16.30 -7.49 -5.08
CA TYR A 70 -16.08 -8.90 -4.76
C TYR A 70 -16.64 -9.31 -3.38
N GLY A 71 -17.25 -8.38 -2.63
CA GLY A 71 -17.73 -8.59 -1.26
C GLY A 71 -16.65 -8.50 -0.19
N GLY A 72 -15.38 -8.27 -0.56
CA GLY A 72 -14.28 -8.19 0.40
C GLY A 72 -14.13 -6.81 1.02
N THR A 73 -13.76 -6.78 2.31
CA THR A 73 -13.33 -5.59 3.07
C THR A 73 -11.88 -5.73 3.55
N ARG A 74 -11.23 -4.61 3.85
CA ARG A 74 -9.87 -4.58 4.41
C ARG A 74 -9.84 -4.82 5.92
N ALA A 75 -10.99 -4.87 6.59
CA ALA A 75 -11.09 -5.23 8.00
C ALA A 75 -10.58 -6.65 8.30
N PHE A 76 -10.66 -7.56 7.33
CA PHE A 76 -10.12 -8.93 7.44
C PHE A 76 -8.60 -9.03 7.26
N ARG A 77 -7.92 -7.90 7.08
CA ARG A 77 -6.46 -7.88 6.94
C ARG A 77 -5.81 -7.59 8.29
N PRO A 78 -4.58 -8.11 8.50
CA PRO A 78 -3.80 -7.74 9.67
C PRO A 78 -3.69 -6.21 9.84
N PRO A 79 -3.81 -5.68 11.08
CA PRO A 79 -4.19 -4.28 11.29
C PRO A 79 -3.05 -3.27 11.37
N LEU A 80 -1.77 -3.68 11.33
CA LEU A 80 -0.61 -2.83 11.64
C LEU A 80 -0.62 -1.52 10.84
N SER A 81 -0.77 -1.62 9.52
CA SER A 81 -0.67 -0.46 8.63
C SER A 81 -1.77 0.55 8.94
N TYR A 82 -2.99 0.09 9.23
CA TYR A 82 -4.12 0.96 9.55
C TYR A 82 -4.01 1.57 10.96
N ILE A 83 -3.54 0.80 11.94
CA ILE A 83 -3.25 1.32 13.29
C ILE A 83 -2.20 2.43 13.19
N VAL A 84 -1.11 2.20 12.46
CA VAL A 84 -0.04 3.19 12.31
C VAL A 84 -0.55 4.42 11.57
N SER A 85 -1.33 4.26 10.50
CA SER A 85 -1.97 5.38 9.80
C SER A 85 -2.87 6.21 10.73
N ALA A 86 -3.72 5.56 11.54
CA ALA A 86 -4.58 6.25 12.50
C ALA A 86 -3.78 6.99 13.59
N VAL A 87 -2.78 6.33 14.19
CA VAL A 87 -1.95 6.93 15.26
C VAL A 87 -1.13 8.10 14.73
N VAL A 88 -0.49 7.96 13.56
CA VAL A 88 0.29 9.04 12.95
C VAL A 88 -0.63 10.21 12.56
N ALA A 89 -1.80 9.93 11.97
CA ALA A 89 -2.79 10.96 11.68
C ALA A 89 -3.20 11.72 12.93
N ARG A 90 -3.50 11.02 14.03
CA ARG A 90 -3.87 11.62 15.32
C ARG A 90 -2.77 12.49 15.91
N SER A 91 -1.52 12.07 15.77
CA SER A 91 -0.36 12.86 16.22
C SER A 91 -0.14 14.15 15.41
N LEU A 92 -0.72 14.23 14.21
CA LEU A 92 -0.59 15.33 13.27
C LEU A 92 -1.90 16.11 13.08
N ASP A 93 -2.95 15.81 13.85
CA ASP A 93 -4.27 16.44 13.72
C ASP A 93 -4.21 17.97 13.92
N PHE A 94 -3.25 18.44 14.74
CA PHE A 94 -2.98 19.85 14.99
C PHE A 94 -2.59 20.65 13.73
N THR A 95 -2.21 19.99 12.62
CA THR A 95 -1.82 20.69 11.39
C THR A 95 -3.01 21.21 10.59
N GLY A 96 -4.25 20.81 10.92
CA GLY A 96 -5.45 21.21 10.17
C GLY A 96 -5.51 20.67 8.73
N MET A 97 -4.73 19.62 8.43
CA MET A 97 -4.80 18.95 7.12
C MET A 97 -6.01 18.04 7.08
N ASP A 98 -6.54 17.78 5.87
CA ASP A 98 -7.61 16.80 5.71
C ASP A 98 -7.19 15.42 6.21
N THR A 99 -8.10 14.75 6.94
CA THR A 99 -7.93 13.41 7.50
C THR A 99 -7.38 12.40 6.48
N HIS A 100 -7.84 12.43 5.23
CA HIS A 100 -7.36 11.48 4.22
C HIS A 100 -5.87 11.71 3.89
N VAL A 101 -5.39 12.95 3.94
CA VAL A 101 -3.97 13.29 3.73
C VAL A 101 -3.15 12.87 4.95
N LEU A 102 -3.69 13.09 6.15
CA LEU A 102 -3.08 12.68 7.42
C LEU A 102 -2.88 11.16 7.48
N LEU A 103 -3.87 10.36 7.07
CA LEU A 103 -3.77 8.89 7.10
C LEU A 103 -2.65 8.35 6.19
N ARG A 104 -2.31 9.04 5.09
CA ARG A 104 -1.18 8.65 4.21
C ARG A 104 0.18 8.74 4.92
N LYS A 105 0.28 9.53 6.00
CA LYS A 105 1.53 9.68 6.75
C LYS A 105 1.92 8.40 7.48
N GLY A 106 0.98 7.48 7.74
CA GLY A 106 1.29 6.13 8.23
C GLY A 106 2.17 5.34 7.26
N SER A 107 1.77 5.27 5.99
CA SER A 107 2.60 4.64 4.94
C SER A 107 3.96 5.32 4.81
N ALA A 108 3.99 6.66 4.81
CA ALA A 108 5.24 7.42 4.74
C ALA A 108 6.18 7.09 5.90
N PHE A 109 5.64 6.98 7.12
CA PHE A 109 6.38 6.63 8.32
C PHE A 109 6.97 5.22 8.24
N LEU A 110 6.15 4.22 7.88
CA LEU A 110 6.59 2.82 7.75
C LEU A 110 7.65 2.65 6.66
N CYS A 111 7.47 3.27 5.50
CA CYS A 111 8.46 3.26 4.42
C CYS A 111 9.77 3.95 4.83
N ALA A 112 9.71 5.10 5.52
CA ALA A 112 10.92 5.77 6.01
C ALA A 112 11.69 4.92 7.03
N LEU A 113 10.99 4.21 7.93
CA LEU A 113 11.60 3.24 8.83
C LEU A 113 12.27 2.08 8.07
N ALA A 114 11.63 1.57 7.02
CA ALA A 114 12.22 0.52 6.18
C ALA A 114 13.50 0.99 5.47
N VAL A 115 13.55 2.25 5.01
CA VAL A 115 14.77 2.83 4.41
C VAL A 115 15.89 2.95 5.45
N ALA A 116 15.58 3.42 6.66
CA ALA A 116 16.54 3.52 7.75
C ALA A 116 17.04 2.12 8.20
N LEU A 117 16.16 1.11 8.23
CA LEU A 117 16.54 -0.27 8.51
C LEU A 117 17.42 -0.86 7.41
N THR A 118 17.15 -0.54 6.13
CA THR A 118 18.00 -0.91 5.00
C THR A 118 19.40 -0.32 5.15
N PHE A 119 19.52 0.97 5.48
CA PHE A 119 20.79 1.62 5.80
C PHE A 119 21.56 0.86 6.88
N TYR A 120 20.89 0.56 7.99
CA TYR A 120 21.49 -0.13 9.12
C TYR A 120 21.91 -1.56 8.77
N ALA A 121 21.04 -2.34 8.13
CA ALA A 121 21.32 -3.72 7.74
C ALA A 121 22.53 -3.81 6.82
N LEU A 122 22.58 -2.98 5.77
CA LEU A 122 23.69 -2.95 4.83
C LEU A 122 24.99 -2.47 5.49
N THR A 123 24.92 -1.47 6.37
CA THR A 123 26.10 -1.01 7.14
C THR A 123 26.65 -2.11 8.04
N VAL A 124 25.78 -2.84 8.74
CA VAL A 124 26.16 -3.95 9.64
C VAL A 124 26.70 -5.15 8.85
N TYR A 125 26.07 -5.47 7.72
CA TYR A 125 26.43 -6.60 6.87
C TYR A 125 27.79 -6.39 6.20
N THR A 126 27.96 -5.26 5.52
CA THR A 126 29.19 -4.93 4.75
C THR A 126 30.30 -4.34 5.63
N GLY A 127 29.94 -3.72 6.75
CA GLY A 127 30.87 -2.93 7.56
C GLY A 127 31.20 -1.56 6.95
N SER A 128 30.42 -1.09 5.96
CA SER A 128 30.64 0.18 5.26
C SER A 128 29.43 1.11 5.35
N PHE A 129 29.65 2.31 5.90
CA PHE A 129 28.66 3.39 5.93
C PHE A 129 28.18 3.78 4.53
N TRP A 130 29.11 3.91 3.58
CA TRP A 130 28.80 4.38 2.22
C TRP A 130 27.93 3.39 1.45
N LEU A 131 28.15 2.09 1.63
CA LEU A 131 27.29 1.05 1.03
C LEU A 131 25.90 1.06 1.67
N GLY A 132 25.83 1.24 2.99
CA GLY A 132 24.56 1.44 3.69
C GLY A 132 23.78 2.63 3.17
N LEU A 133 24.44 3.80 3.05
CA LEU A 133 23.80 5.02 2.57
C LEU A 133 23.35 4.88 1.11
N LEU A 134 24.20 4.32 0.24
CA LEU A 134 23.83 4.08 -1.16
C LEU A 134 22.64 3.13 -1.28
N GLY A 135 22.59 2.06 -0.49
CA GLY A 135 21.45 1.14 -0.50
C GLY A 135 20.15 1.77 0.00
N ALA A 136 20.23 2.64 1.01
CA ALA A 136 19.08 3.41 1.49
C ALA A 136 18.57 4.40 0.45
N VAL A 137 19.47 5.09 -0.25
CA VAL A 137 19.11 6.01 -1.34
C VAL A 137 18.54 5.26 -2.54
N LEU A 138 19.10 4.11 -2.90
CA LEU A 138 18.57 3.23 -3.95
C LEU A 138 17.13 2.80 -3.66
N ILE A 139 16.86 2.20 -2.50
CA ILE A 139 15.48 1.76 -2.22
C ILE A 139 14.54 2.94 -1.99
N GLY A 140 14.99 3.95 -1.25
CA GLY A 140 14.16 5.05 -0.82
C GLY A 140 13.74 5.97 -1.97
N LEU A 141 14.54 6.05 -3.02
CA LEU A 141 14.23 6.79 -4.26
C LEU A 141 13.78 5.86 -5.40
N MET A 142 13.46 4.59 -5.13
CA MET A 142 12.84 3.75 -6.15
C MET A 142 11.42 4.28 -6.45
N PRO A 143 11.04 4.49 -7.72
CA PRO A 143 9.75 5.11 -8.06
C PRO A 143 8.55 4.40 -7.44
N GLN A 144 8.47 3.07 -7.55
CA GLN A 144 7.40 2.29 -6.95
C GLN A 144 7.38 2.38 -5.41
N PHE A 145 8.55 2.41 -4.77
CA PHE A 145 8.65 2.53 -3.31
C PHE A 145 8.18 3.90 -2.83
N THR A 146 8.62 4.97 -3.50
CA THR A 146 8.17 6.34 -3.24
C THR A 146 6.65 6.45 -3.41
N PHE A 147 6.10 5.83 -4.46
CA PHE A 147 4.67 5.82 -4.71
C PHE A 147 3.90 5.11 -3.57
N ILE A 148 4.34 3.93 -3.13
CA ILE A 148 3.76 3.22 -1.97
C ILE A 148 3.83 4.07 -0.69
N ALA A 149 4.91 4.82 -0.48
CA ALA A 149 5.03 5.72 0.65
C ALA A 149 4.09 6.94 0.58
N SER A 150 3.48 7.21 -0.59
CA SER A 150 2.72 8.44 -0.87
C SER A 150 1.20 8.29 -0.75
N TYR A 151 0.65 7.08 -0.59
CA TYR A 151 -0.77 6.84 -0.34
C TYR A 151 -0.98 5.84 0.80
N ASN A 152 -2.18 5.80 1.38
CA ASN A 152 -2.49 4.89 2.48
C ASN A 152 -2.70 3.46 1.96
N ASN A 153 -1.91 2.50 2.46
CA ASN A 153 -1.95 1.10 2.03
C ASN A 153 -1.32 0.15 3.06
N ASP A 154 -1.61 -1.14 2.92
CA ASP A 154 -1.04 -2.21 3.73
C ASP A 154 0.29 -2.79 3.21
N ASP A 155 0.72 -2.43 1.99
CA ASP A 155 2.01 -2.84 1.43
C ASP A 155 3.18 -2.20 2.17
N SER A 156 3.02 -0.96 2.63
CA SER A 156 4.00 -0.22 3.45
C SER A 156 4.37 -1.00 4.73
N GLY A 157 3.38 -1.56 5.42
CA GLY A 157 3.58 -2.42 6.58
C GLY A 157 4.32 -3.70 6.23
N ALA A 158 3.94 -4.39 5.15
CA ALA A 158 4.62 -5.61 4.70
C ALA A 158 6.09 -5.36 4.36
N ILE A 159 6.40 -4.25 3.69
CA ILE A 159 7.77 -3.84 3.36
C ILE A 159 8.57 -3.55 4.63
N PHE A 160 8.00 -2.76 5.55
CA PHE A 160 8.64 -2.42 6.82
C PHE A 160 8.99 -3.67 7.64
N THR A 161 8.03 -4.55 7.86
CA THR A 161 8.22 -5.71 8.75
C THR A 161 9.12 -6.77 8.12
N ALA A 162 9.04 -7.00 6.81
CA ALA A 162 9.99 -7.83 6.08
C ALA A 162 11.42 -7.30 6.19
N THR A 163 11.59 -5.99 5.99
CA THR A 163 12.89 -5.32 6.12
C THR A 163 13.43 -5.41 7.55
N LEU A 164 12.58 -5.20 8.55
CA LEU A 164 12.93 -5.35 9.97
C LEU A 164 13.38 -6.78 10.28
N LEU A 165 12.63 -7.78 9.83
CA LEU A 165 12.94 -9.19 10.05
C LEU A 165 14.29 -9.56 9.42
N ILE A 166 14.51 -9.23 8.14
CA ILE A 166 15.79 -9.47 7.45
C ILE A 166 16.94 -8.72 8.16
N THR A 167 16.69 -7.50 8.65
CA THR A 167 17.67 -6.73 9.43
C THR A 167 18.07 -7.45 10.72
N VAL A 168 17.10 -8.06 11.42
CA VAL A 168 17.37 -8.88 12.62
C VAL A 168 18.16 -10.13 12.25
N LEU A 169 17.84 -10.80 11.15
CA LEU A 169 18.63 -11.95 10.66
C LEU A 169 20.07 -11.55 10.35
N VAL A 170 20.29 -10.40 9.70
CA VAL A 170 21.62 -9.83 9.47
C VAL A 170 22.36 -9.59 10.79
N ARG A 171 21.69 -9.05 11.82
CA ARG A 171 22.30 -8.86 13.14
C ARG A 171 22.69 -10.18 13.79
N ILE A 172 21.83 -11.19 13.75
CA ILE A 172 22.15 -12.53 14.29
C ILE A 172 23.30 -13.15 13.50
N TYR A 173 23.31 -12.98 12.18
CA TYR A 173 24.40 -13.42 11.32
C TYR A 173 25.72 -12.71 11.64
N ARG A 174 25.75 -11.42 11.97
CA ARG A 174 26.99 -10.69 12.24
C ARG A 174 27.47 -10.78 13.69
N TYR A 175 26.55 -10.76 14.64
CA TYR A 175 26.86 -10.64 16.07
C TYR A 175 26.48 -11.87 16.90
N GLY A 176 25.85 -12.88 16.29
CA GLY A 176 25.37 -14.06 17.00
C GLY A 176 24.06 -13.82 17.75
N VAL A 177 23.58 -14.87 18.43
CA VAL A 177 22.36 -14.79 19.23
C VAL A 177 22.65 -14.17 20.60
N SER A 178 21.76 -13.29 21.02
CA SER A 178 21.78 -12.62 22.33
C SER A 178 20.35 -12.37 22.79
N THR A 179 20.14 -12.01 24.06
CA THR A 179 18.82 -11.63 24.57
C THR A 179 18.19 -10.49 23.78
N ALA A 180 18.99 -9.49 23.41
CA ALA A 180 18.55 -8.37 22.58
C ALA A 180 18.12 -8.81 21.17
N ASN A 181 18.90 -9.67 20.51
CA ASN A 181 18.54 -10.16 19.18
C ASN A 181 17.34 -11.13 19.23
N ALA A 182 17.17 -11.89 20.32
CA ALA A 182 15.99 -12.74 20.53
C ALA A 182 14.72 -11.90 20.73
N ALA A 183 14.79 -10.84 21.54
CA ALA A 183 13.69 -9.90 21.72
C ALA A 183 13.32 -9.20 20.41
N LEU A 184 14.32 -8.73 19.65
CA LEU A 184 14.09 -8.13 18.34
C LEU A 184 13.50 -9.11 17.31
N LEU A 185 13.88 -10.38 17.37
CA LEU A 185 13.29 -11.42 16.52
C LEU A 185 11.81 -11.64 16.87
N GLY A 186 11.47 -11.69 18.15
CA GLY A 186 10.09 -11.75 18.63
C GLY A 186 9.28 -10.54 18.17
N LEU A 187 9.83 -9.33 18.34
CA LEU A 187 9.20 -8.08 17.89
C LEU A 187 8.96 -8.09 16.38
N ALA A 188 9.99 -8.41 15.58
CA ALA A 188 9.88 -8.47 14.13
C ALA A 188 8.84 -9.52 13.70
N GLY A 189 8.85 -10.71 14.30
CA GLY A 189 7.89 -11.77 14.02
C GLY A 189 6.45 -11.37 14.36
N GLY A 190 6.21 -10.75 15.51
CA GLY A 190 4.87 -10.29 15.90
C GLY A 190 4.36 -9.20 14.97
N LEU A 191 5.21 -8.23 14.61
CA LEU A 191 4.83 -7.19 13.65
C LEU A 191 4.57 -7.75 12.24
N VAL A 192 5.31 -8.77 11.80
CA VAL A 192 5.02 -9.48 10.53
C VAL A 192 3.62 -10.10 10.56
N ILE A 193 3.19 -10.67 11.69
CA ILE A 193 1.81 -11.15 11.86
C ILE A 193 0.81 -10.02 11.62
N LEU A 194 1.02 -8.86 12.22
CA LEU A 194 0.11 -7.72 12.09
C LEU A 194 0.19 -6.98 10.76
N SER A 195 1.21 -7.19 9.92
CA SER A 195 1.40 -6.36 8.72
C SER A 195 0.54 -6.77 7.53
N LYS A 196 0.71 -8.02 7.08
CA LYS A 196 0.06 -8.56 5.87
C LYS A 196 0.39 -10.04 5.74
N MET A 197 -0.55 -10.86 5.30
CA MET A 197 -0.33 -12.30 5.09
C MET A 197 0.80 -12.57 4.08
N THR A 198 1.00 -11.70 3.09
CA THR A 198 2.13 -11.82 2.14
C THR A 198 3.50 -11.67 2.80
N ALA A 199 3.61 -11.02 3.96
CA ALA A 199 4.86 -10.95 4.72
C ALA A 199 5.15 -12.25 5.48
N TRP A 200 4.14 -13.09 5.74
CA TRP A 200 4.28 -14.37 6.43
C TRP A 200 5.04 -15.39 5.58
N LEU A 201 5.17 -15.14 4.27
CA LEU A 201 5.97 -15.94 3.35
C LEU A 201 7.46 -16.03 3.74
N LEU A 202 7.95 -15.13 4.59
CA LEU A 202 9.30 -15.21 5.14
C LEU A 202 9.48 -16.30 6.20
N ALA A 203 8.40 -16.83 6.80
CA ALA A 203 8.48 -17.73 7.95
C ALA A 203 9.32 -19.01 7.71
N PRO A 204 9.13 -19.77 6.61
CA PRO A 204 9.94 -20.98 6.37
C PRO A 204 11.44 -20.68 6.28
N LEU A 205 11.79 -19.52 5.72
CA LEU A 205 13.16 -19.07 5.51
C LEU A 205 13.80 -18.59 6.81
N VAL A 206 13.02 -17.94 7.68
CA VAL A 206 13.45 -17.59 9.05
C VAL A 206 13.72 -18.87 9.85
N LEU A 207 12.83 -19.86 9.81
CA LEU A 207 13.04 -21.13 10.51
C LEU A 207 14.30 -21.84 10.03
N LEU A 208 14.50 -21.93 8.71
CA LEU A 208 15.72 -22.49 8.12
C LEU A 208 16.97 -21.70 8.53
N PHE A 209 16.92 -20.37 8.54
CA PHE A 209 18.00 -19.53 9.04
C PHE A 209 18.35 -19.87 10.50
N LEU A 210 17.35 -19.98 11.38
CA LEU A 210 17.57 -20.27 12.79
C LEU A 210 18.24 -21.64 12.96
N LEU A 211 17.78 -22.67 12.25
CA LEU A 211 18.37 -24.01 12.28
C LEU A 211 19.83 -24.04 11.83
N LEU A 212 20.18 -23.22 10.83
CA LEU A 212 21.52 -23.20 10.26
C LEU A 212 22.50 -22.35 11.08
N PHE A 213 22.07 -21.18 11.59
CA PHE A 213 22.95 -20.16 12.16
C PHE A 213 22.89 -20.07 13.69
N VAL A 214 21.86 -20.61 14.34
CA VAL A 214 21.76 -20.60 15.81
C VAL A 214 22.31 -21.91 16.36
N ARG A 215 23.54 -21.85 16.88
CA ARG A 215 24.21 -22.98 17.55
C ARG A 215 24.51 -22.58 18.98
N THR A 216 23.67 -23.04 19.92
CA THR A 216 23.79 -22.71 21.34
C THR A 216 23.39 -23.89 22.22
N SER A 217 23.69 -23.82 23.52
CA SER A 217 23.27 -24.85 24.48
C SER A 217 21.74 -24.90 24.60
N TRP A 218 21.18 -26.06 24.97
CA TRP A 218 19.74 -26.21 25.17
C TRP A 218 19.14 -25.18 26.15
N LYS A 219 19.86 -24.90 27.26
CA LYS A 219 19.44 -23.89 28.25
C LYS A 219 19.35 -22.49 27.64
N SER A 220 20.35 -22.11 26.84
CA SER A 220 20.36 -20.82 26.15
C SER A 220 19.28 -20.75 25.07
N LEU A 221 19.07 -21.84 24.33
CA LEU A 221 18.03 -21.93 23.31
C LEU A 221 16.65 -21.70 23.93
N LEU A 222 16.32 -22.41 25.01
CA LEU A 222 15.05 -22.25 25.73
C LEU A 222 14.87 -20.80 26.21
N ARG A 223 15.89 -20.19 26.81
CA ARG A 223 15.84 -18.78 27.24
C ARG A 223 15.53 -17.83 26.07
N TYR A 224 16.22 -17.98 24.94
CA TYR A 224 15.99 -17.13 23.78
C TYR A 224 14.62 -17.34 23.15
N THR A 225 14.14 -18.59 23.09
CA THR A 225 12.80 -18.93 22.61
C THR A 225 11.72 -18.32 23.50
N LEU A 226 11.85 -18.38 24.83
CA LEU A 226 10.89 -17.77 25.75
C LEU A 226 10.85 -16.24 25.60
N ILE A 227 12.01 -15.59 25.47
CA ILE A 227 12.08 -14.13 25.24
C ILE A 227 11.44 -13.77 23.89
N ALA A 228 11.82 -14.46 22.81
CA ALA A 228 11.28 -14.20 21.48
C ALA A 228 9.77 -14.47 21.45
N GLY A 229 9.29 -15.56 22.05
CA GLY A 229 7.88 -15.92 22.13
C GLY A 229 7.05 -14.92 22.94
N GLY A 230 7.55 -14.50 24.11
CA GLY A 230 6.88 -13.49 24.93
C GLY A 230 6.75 -12.15 24.20
N VAL A 231 7.83 -11.67 23.57
CA VAL A 231 7.80 -10.42 22.79
C VAL A 231 6.93 -10.57 21.54
N PHE A 232 6.93 -11.73 20.88
CA PHE A 232 6.05 -12.01 19.74
C PHE A 232 4.57 -11.87 20.09
N ILE A 233 4.15 -12.46 21.22
CA ILE A 233 2.75 -12.38 21.69
C ILE A 233 2.35 -10.92 21.92
N ILE A 234 3.19 -10.17 22.63
CA ILE A 234 2.96 -8.74 22.93
C ILE A 234 2.93 -7.90 21.64
N ALA A 235 3.86 -8.14 20.72
CA ALA A 235 4.01 -7.34 19.51
C ALA A 235 2.90 -7.58 18.48
N GLY A 236 2.37 -8.80 18.39
CA GLY A 236 1.34 -9.10 17.40
C GLY A 236 0.60 -10.43 17.53
N GLY A 237 1.10 -11.38 18.31
CA GLY A 237 0.39 -12.63 18.57
C GLY A 237 -0.99 -12.44 19.24
N TRP A 238 -1.21 -11.30 19.91
CA TRP A 238 -2.51 -10.92 20.46
C TRP A 238 -3.61 -10.83 19.41
N TRP A 239 -3.32 -10.57 18.13
CA TRP A 239 -4.35 -10.43 17.09
C TRP A 239 -5.11 -11.73 16.85
N PHE A 240 -4.44 -12.87 16.95
CA PHE A 240 -5.14 -14.17 16.91
C PHE A 240 -6.09 -14.33 18.09
N LEU A 241 -5.70 -13.88 19.29
CA LEU A 241 -6.57 -13.92 20.47
C LEU A 241 -7.75 -12.95 20.32
N PHE A 242 -7.52 -11.76 19.76
CA PHE A 242 -8.57 -10.81 19.42
C PHE A 242 -9.58 -11.43 18.46
N ASN A 243 -9.11 -12.12 17.42
CA ASN A 243 -9.99 -12.79 16.46
C ASN A 243 -10.77 -13.93 17.11
N MET A 244 -10.11 -14.76 17.91
CA MET A 244 -10.76 -15.88 18.61
C MET A 244 -11.82 -15.40 19.62
N TYR A 245 -11.60 -14.25 20.25
CA TYR A 245 -12.56 -13.67 21.18
C TYR A 245 -13.83 -13.17 20.48
N HIS A 246 -13.72 -12.54 19.31
CA HIS A 246 -14.87 -11.97 18.60
C HIS A 246 -15.57 -12.96 17.66
N TYR A 247 -14.82 -13.85 17.00
CA TYR A 247 -15.33 -14.73 15.94
C TYR A 247 -15.39 -16.22 16.33
N GLY A 248 -14.93 -16.57 17.53
CA GLY A 248 -14.89 -17.95 18.03
C GLY A 248 -13.48 -18.57 17.98
N LEU A 249 -13.23 -19.54 18.86
CA LEU A 249 -11.92 -20.21 19.01
C LEU A 249 -11.44 -20.89 17.72
N ASP A 250 -12.36 -21.21 16.83
CA ASP A 250 -12.18 -21.89 15.57
C ASP A 250 -11.98 -20.95 14.37
N ASP A 251 -11.92 -19.62 14.59
CA ASP A 251 -11.62 -18.65 13.53
C ASP A 251 -10.50 -17.62 13.87
N PRO A 252 -9.29 -18.08 14.24
CA PRO A 252 -8.17 -17.19 14.58
C PRO A 252 -7.68 -16.32 13.40
N LEU A 253 -8.01 -16.70 12.16
CA LEU A 253 -7.60 -16.01 10.93
C LEU A 253 -8.74 -15.26 10.24
N GLN A 254 -9.92 -15.23 10.86
CA GLN A 254 -11.12 -14.57 10.32
C GLN A 254 -11.60 -15.16 8.97
N LEU A 255 -11.26 -16.42 8.66
CA LEU A 255 -11.61 -17.08 7.41
C LEU A 255 -13.11 -17.42 7.34
N LYS A 256 -13.72 -17.81 8.47
CA LYS A 256 -15.13 -18.18 8.50
C LYS A 256 -16.01 -16.95 8.38
N ILE A 257 -15.78 -15.95 9.23
CA ILE A 257 -16.52 -14.69 9.15
C ILE A 257 -16.30 -14.00 7.79
N ALA A 258 -15.09 -14.03 7.24
CA ALA A 258 -14.83 -13.44 5.92
C ALA A 258 -15.63 -14.13 4.82
N ASN A 259 -15.78 -15.46 4.84
CA ASN A 259 -16.59 -16.16 3.85
C ASN A 259 -18.09 -15.82 3.98
N THR A 260 -18.62 -15.71 5.20
CA THR A 260 -20.02 -15.34 5.42
C THR A 260 -20.31 -13.94 4.87
N VAL A 261 -19.55 -12.94 5.30
CA VAL A 261 -19.71 -11.54 4.89
C VAL A 261 -19.46 -11.36 3.40
N LEU A 262 -18.51 -12.11 2.83
CA LEU A 262 -18.21 -12.03 1.41
C LEU A 262 -19.39 -12.50 0.55
N GLU A 263 -20.07 -13.58 0.91
CA GLU A 263 -21.25 -14.05 0.17
C GLU A 263 -22.42 -13.06 0.26
N GLU A 264 -22.58 -12.36 1.38
CA GLU A 264 -23.64 -11.35 1.58
C GLU A 264 -23.40 -10.06 0.78
N HIS A 265 -22.15 -9.60 0.69
CA HIS A 265 -21.80 -8.33 0.03
C HIS A 265 -21.30 -8.47 -1.41
N ARG A 266 -21.12 -9.70 -1.92
CA ARG A 266 -20.64 -9.93 -3.29
C ARG A 266 -21.67 -9.44 -4.31
N ARG A 267 -21.20 -8.63 -5.27
CA ARG A 267 -22.03 -8.09 -6.38
C ARG A 267 -21.71 -8.71 -7.73
N LEU A 268 -20.63 -9.49 -7.83
CA LEU A 268 -20.20 -10.17 -9.04
C LEU A 268 -20.49 -11.68 -8.98
N PRO A 269 -20.75 -12.34 -10.12
CA PRO A 269 -20.98 -13.80 -10.15
C PRO A 269 -19.77 -14.62 -9.64
N PRO A 270 -19.98 -15.72 -8.89
CA PRO A 270 -18.89 -16.53 -8.31
C PRO A 270 -18.02 -17.28 -9.34
N ASP A 271 -18.54 -17.47 -10.55
CA ASP A 271 -18.03 -18.33 -11.62
C ASP A 271 -17.07 -17.63 -12.61
N MET A 272 -16.85 -16.33 -12.43
CA MET A 272 -15.82 -15.60 -13.16
C MET A 272 -14.45 -15.99 -12.61
N GLY A 273 -13.82 -17.00 -13.22
CA GLY A 273 -12.46 -17.38 -12.88
C GLY A 273 -11.50 -16.18 -12.99
N VAL A 274 -10.90 -15.80 -11.87
CA VAL A 274 -10.20 -14.52 -11.66
C VAL A 274 -8.68 -14.61 -11.94
N GLY A 275 -8.09 -15.81 -11.94
CA GLY A 275 -6.67 -16.06 -12.20
C GLY A 275 -6.33 -16.47 -13.65
N TYR A 276 -5.04 -16.58 -13.97
CA TYR A 276 -4.58 -17.11 -15.27
C TYR A 276 -5.02 -18.55 -15.54
N ALA A 277 -5.19 -19.38 -14.49
CA ALA A 277 -5.67 -20.75 -14.63
C ALA A 277 -7.07 -20.82 -15.27
N ALA A 278 -7.92 -19.84 -14.99
CA ALA A 278 -9.25 -19.73 -15.62
C ALA A 278 -9.18 -19.46 -17.12
N LYS A 279 -8.03 -18.97 -17.62
CA LYS A 279 -7.75 -18.74 -19.03
C LYS A 279 -6.97 -19.91 -19.66
N GLY A 280 -6.84 -21.03 -18.95
CA GLY A 280 -6.03 -22.18 -19.39
C GLY A 280 -4.53 -21.92 -19.39
N ILE A 281 -4.06 -20.88 -18.70
CA ILE A 281 -2.64 -20.50 -18.64
C ILE A 281 -2.05 -20.99 -17.30
N GLY A 282 -1.15 -21.97 -17.37
CA GLY A 282 -0.46 -22.53 -16.23
C GLY A 282 0.89 -21.85 -15.95
N PHE A 283 1.66 -22.48 -15.07
CA PHE A 283 2.99 -21.98 -14.69
C PHE A 283 3.95 -21.97 -15.88
N TYR A 284 3.88 -22.99 -16.74
CA TYR A 284 4.80 -23.13 -17.86
C TYR A 284 4.62 -22.00 -18.88
N GLU A 285 3.38 -21.77 -19.31
CA GLU A 285 3.00 -20.73 -20.25
C GLU A 285 3.30 -19.33 -19.66
N LEU A 286 2.99 -19.12 -18.38
CA LEU A 286 3.17 -17.81 -17.76
C LEU A 286 4.65 -17.44 -17.57
N VAL A 287 5.50 -18.40 -17.18
CA VAL A 287 6.90 -18.15 -16.80
C VAL A 287 7.87 -18.45 -17.94
N PHE A 288 7.81 -19.65 -18.53
CA PHE A 288 8.78 -20.08 -19.54
C PHE A 288 8.45 -19.56 -20.94
N GLU A 289 7.18 -19.56 -21.33
CA GLU A 289 6.74 -18.90 -22.56
C GLU A 289 6.56 -17.39 -22.37
N ASN A 290 6.66 -16.90 -21.13
CA ASN A 290 6.52 -15.50 -20.75
C ASN A 290 5.24 -14.87 -21.34
N TYR A 291 4.10 -15.54 -21.15
CA TYR A 291 2.81 -15.14 -21.69
C TYR A 291 2.55 -13.64 -21.51
N ARG A 292 2.33 -12.94 -22.64
CA ARG A 292 2.12 -11.47 -22.70
C ARG A 292 3.18 -10.66 -21.95
N ASN A 293 4.43 -11.11 -21.97
CA ASN A 293 5.55 -10.45 -21.29
C ASN A 293 5.34 -10.31 -19.78
N PHE A 294 4.71 -11.29 -19.13
CA PHE A 294 4.42 -11.29 -17.69
C PHE A 294 5.63 -10.95 -16.82
N LEU A 295 6.80 -11.53 -17.10
CA LEU A 295 8.02 -11.27 -16.33
C LEU A 295 8.51 -9.83 -16.50
N GLY A 296 8.47 -9.31 -17.73
CA GLY A 296 8.87 -7.93 -18.03
C GLY A 296 7.91 -6.90 -17.43
N GLU A 297 6.60 -7.16 -17.47
CA GLU A 297 5.61 -6.27 -16.85
C GLU A 297 5.66 -6.34 -15.31
N SER A 298 5.91 -7.51 -14.73
CA SER A 298 6.13 -7.65 -13.29
C SER A 298 7.39 -6.89 -12.82
N ALA A 299 8.48 -6.97 -13.60
CA ALA A 299 9.70 -6.22 -13.32
C ALA A 299 9.47 -4.70 -13.39
N LYS A 300 8.83 -4.22 -14.46
CA LYS A 300 8.47 -2.79 -14.59
C LYS A 300 7.56 -2.34 -13.44
N ALA A 301 6.55 -3.14 -13.06
CA ALA A 301 5.66 -2.83 -11.96
C ALA A 301 6.34 -2.86 -10.58
N THR A 302 7.45 -3.60 -10.44
CA THR A 302 8.26 -3.59 -9.19
C THR A 302 9.09 -2.32 -9.09
N ILE A 303 9.56 -1.80 -10.23
CA ILE A 303 10.45 -0.63 -10.30
C ILE A 303 9.66 0.68 -10.33
N GLY A 304 8.63 0.77 -11.18
CA GLY A 304 7.82 1.96 -11.36
C GLY A 304 6.78 1.88 -12.49
N ASN A 305 5.73 1.07 -12.31
CA ASN A 305 4.49 1.22 -13.07
C ASN A 305 3.41 1.73 -12.11
N LEU A 306 3.37 3.04 -11.97
CA LEU A 306 2.68 3.76 -10.90
C LEU A 306 1.19 3.93 -11.24
N ASP A 307 0.47 4.58 -10.31
CA ASP A 307 -0.97 4.76 -10.38
C ASP A 307 -1.67 3.38 -10.45
N TRP A 308 -2.75 3.26 -11.21
CA TRP A 308 -3.43 2.00 -11.53
C TRP A 308 -2.73 1.26 -12.68
N LEU A 309 -1.40 1.13 -12.62
CA LEU A 309 -0.53 0.59 -13.69
C LEU A 309 -0.60 1.38 -15.01
N ARG A 310 -0.91 2.67 -14.93
CA ARG A 310 -1.07 3.58 -16.09
C ARG A 310 0.19 4.40 -16.39
N LEU A 311 1.06 4.57 -15.39
CA LEU A 311 2.21 5.46 -15.47
C LEU A 311 3.51 4.66 -15.42
N ARG A 312 4.10 4.42 -16.58
CA ARG A 312 5.45 3.84 -16.69
C ARG A 312 6.51 4.93 -16.59
N VAL A 313 7.52 4.71 -15.75
CA VAL A 313 8.72 5.55 -15.72
C VAL A 313 9.66 5.25 -16.89
N GLY A 314 10.76 6.00 -17.00
CA GLY A 314 11.70 5.91 -18.11
C GLY A 314 12.56 4.63 -18.16
N PRO A 315 13.22 4.40 -19.31
CA PRO A 315 14.09 3.25 -19.52
C PRO A 315 15.32 3.24 -18.61
N LEU A 316 15.82 4.41 -18.20
CA LEU A 316 16.98 4.54 -17.33
C LEU A 316 16.72 3.94 -15.95
N GLN A 317 15.56 4.22 -15.37
CA GLN A 317 15.14 3.66 -14.08
C GLN A 317 15.09 2.13 -14.17
N TYR A 318 14.42 1.59 -15.21
CA TYR A 318 14.36 0.15 -15.40
C TYR A 318 15.75 -0.47 -15.57
N ALA A 319 16.63 0.14 -16.38
CA ALA A 319 17.98 -0.36 -16.61
C ALA A 319 18.79 -0.44 -15.31
N VAL A 320 18.73 0.58 -14.44
CA VAL A 320 19.46 0.62 -13.17
C VAL A 320 19.01 -0.51 -12.23
N TYR A 321 17.70 -0.65 -11.99
CA TYR A 321 17.22 -1.67 -11.05
C TYR A 321 17.31 -3.09 -11.62
N MET A 322 17.16 -3.26 -12.94
CA MET A 322 17.44 -4.56 -13.57
C MET A 322 18.92 -4.91 -13.49
N ALA A 323 19.84 -3.95 -13.66
CA ALA A 323 21.27 -4.19 -13.47
C ALA A 323 21.59 -4.62 -12.04
N ILE A 324 20.99 -3.97 -11.02
CA ILE A 324 21.13 -4.37 -9.61
C ILE A 324 20.72 -5.83 -9.40
N PHE A 325 19.55 -6.21 -9.93
CA PHE A 325 19.03 -7.57 -9.82
C PHE A 325 19.94 -8.60 -10.53
N TYR A 326 20.36 -8.32 -11.77
CA TYR A 326 21.24 -9.20 -12.51
C TYR A 326 22.63 -9.33 -11.86
N ILE A 327 23.22 -8.23 -11.39
CA ILE A 327 24.52 -8.26 -10.68
C ILE A 327 24.40 -9.11 -9.41
N ALA A 328 23.31 -8.99 -8.65
CA ALA A 328 23.07 -9.81 -7.46
C ALA A 328 23.02 -11.32 -7.79
N ILE A 329 22.26 -11.71 -8.82
CA ILE A 329 22.14 -13.12 -9.24
C ILE A 329 23.48 -13.65 -9.79
N PHE A 330 24.12 -12.92 -10.70
CA PHE A 330 25.38 -13.36 -11.30
C PHE A 330 26.50 -13.46 -10.27
N TYR A 331 26.56 -12.54 -9.31
CA TYR A 331 27.49 -12.64 -8.18
C TYR A 331 27.27 -13.91 -7.36
N TYR A 332 26.01 -14.23 -7.03
CA TYR A 332 25.70 -15.44 -6.27
C TYR A 332 26.08 -16.70 -7.05
N LEU A 333 25.71 -16.79 -8.33
CA LEU A 333 26.04 -17.92 -9.20
C LEU A 333 27.56 -18.09 -9.33
N PHE A 334 28.31 -17.00 -9.50
CA PHE A 334 29.77 -17.03 -9.53
C PHE A 334 30.35 -17.50 -8.20
N SER A 335 29.84 -17.01 -7.08
CA SER A 335 30.30 -17.39 -5.74
C SER A 335 30.03 -18.86 -5.44
N LEU A 336 28.86 -19.37 -5.82
CA LEU A 336 28.50 -20.78 -5.72
C LEU A 336 29.39 -21.67 -6.60
N ALA A 337 29.62 -21.29 -7.85
CA ALA A 337 30.49 -22.02 -8.77
C ALA A 337 31.94 -22.04 -8.27
N ALA A 338 32.47 -20.89 -7.83
CA ALA A 338 33.82 -20.78 -7.28
C ALA A 338 34.00 -21.66 -6.04
N PHE A 339 33.02 -21.66 -5.12
CA PHE A 339 33.03 -22.53 -3.95
C PHE A 339 33.00 -24.02 -4.34
N SER A 340 32.15 -24.38 -5.30
CA SER A 340 31.99 -25.75 -5.80
C SER A 340 33.27 -26.26 -6.46
N ILE A 341 33.93 -25.44 -7.28
CA ILE A 341 35.22 -25.76 -7.92
C ILE A 341 36.33 -25.93 -6.87
N LYS A 342 36.41 -25.05 -5.87
CA LYS A 342 37.38 -25.20 -4.76
C LYS A 342 37.20 -26.54 -4.05
N LYS A 343 35.95 -26.91 -3.73
CA LYS A 343 35.59 -28.16 -3.07
C LYS A 343 35.94 -29.38 -3.94
N LEU A 344 35.59 -29.36 -5.23
CA LEU A 344 35.92 -30.45 -6.18
C LEU A 344 37.43 -30.64 -6.35
N ARG A 345 38.21 -29.56 -6.30
CA ARG A 345 39.68 -29.60 -6.37
C ARG A 345 40.35 -29.98 -5.04
N GLY A 346 39.59 -30.42 -4.04
CA GLY A 346 40.11 -30.81 -2.72
C GLY A 346 40.75 -29.66 -1.94
N ARG A 347 40.50 -28.40 -2.31
CA ARG A 347 41.04 -27.24 -1.57
C ARG A 347 40.26 -27.03 -0.29
N THR A 348 40.96 -26.71 0.80
CA THR A 348 40.33 -26.29 2.05
C THR A 348 39.50 -25.03 1.82
N THR A 349 38.23 -25.08 2.23
CA THR A 349 37.33 -23.93 2.18
C THR A 349 37.27 -23.30 3.55
N ASP A 350 37.37 -21.98 3.61
CA ASP A 350 37.28 -21.24 4.87
C ASP A 350 35.85 -21.36 5.43
N ILE A 351 35.75 -21.55 6.76
CA ILE A 351 34.49 -21.57 7.50
C ILE A 351 33.72 -20.27 7.25
N SER A 352 34.41 -19.13 7.17
CA SER A 352 33.77 -17.84 6.88
C SER A 352 33.16 -17.80 5.47
N GLU A 353 33.86 -18.30 4.45
CA GLU A 353 33.35 -18.39 3.07
C GLU A 353 32.10 -19.27 3.00
N ARG A 354 32.13 -20.45 3.63
CA ARG A 354 30.97 -21.37 3.69
C ARG A 354 29.78 -20.71 4.37
N ARG A 355 30.02 -20.04 5.51
CA ARG A 355 28.98 -19.38 6.30
C ARG A 355 28.32 -18.23 5.54
N GLN A 356 29.10 -17.46 4.78
CA GLN A 356 28.59 -16.40 3.91
C GLN A 356 27.76 -16.98 2.76
N LEU A 357 28.27 -17.99 2.05
CA LEU A 357 27.53 -18.62 0.95
C LEU A 357 26.20 -19.19 1.43
N MET A 358 26.17 -19.85 2.60
CA MET A 358 24.91 -20.34 3.19
C MET A 358 23.91 -19.22 3.46
N PHE A 359 24.37 -18.06 3.95
CA PHE A 359 23.49 -16.92 4.20
C PHE A 359 22.96 -16.34 2.88
N GLU A 360 23.83 -16.17 1.89
CA GLU A 360 23.47 -15.69 0.55
C GLU A 360 22.51 -16.66 -0.16
N THR A 361 22.67 -17.97 0.00
CA THR A 361 21.71 -18.97 -0.49
C THR A 361 20.33 -18.78 0.15
N LEU A 362 20.24 -18.47 1.45
CA LEU A 362 18.94 -18.18 2.08
C LEU A 362 18.31 -16.91 1.55
N LEU A 363 19.09 -15.87 1.26
CA LEU A 363 18.59 -14.65 0.62
C LEU A 363 18.02 -14.95 -0.76
N VAL A 364 18.72 -15.75 -1.55
CA VAL A 364 18.27 -16.19 -2.88
C VAL A 364 16.99 -17.01 -2.78
N LEU A 365 16.92 -17.99 -1.88
CA LEU A 365 15.71 -18.78 -1.64
C LEU A 365 14.53 -17.91 -1.20
N THR A 366 14.77 -16.87 -0.40
CA THR A 366 13.76 -15.90 0.02
C THR A 366 13.17 -15.15 -1.19
N ILE A 367 14.04 -14.68 -2.09
CA ILE A 367 13.63 -13.99 -3.32
C ILE A 367 12.83 -14.93 -4.23
N PHE A 368 13.34 -16.14 -4.48
CA PHE A 368 12.66 -17.13 -5.32
C PHE A 368 11.30 -17.55 -4.75
N PHE A 369 11.22 -17.77 -3.44
CA PHE A 369 9.96 -18.15 -2.81
C PHE A 369 8.91 -17.04 -2.92
N GLN A 370 9.29 -15.78 -2.70
CA GLN A 370 8.38 -14.65 -2.88
C GLN A 370 7.87 -14.52 -4.32
N ILE A 371 8.77 -14.64 -5.30
CA ILE A 371 8.41 -14.59 -6.73
C ILE A 371 7.50 -15.78 -7.11
N TYR A 372 7.80 -16.97 -6.61
CA TYR A 372 6.98 -18.16 -6.82
C TYR A 372 5.56 -17.97 -6.28
N MET A 373 5.42 -17.48 -5.05
CA MET A 373 4.10 -17.24 -4.45
C MET A 373 3.33 -16.11 -5.15
N TYR A 374 4.02 -15.08 -5.63
CA TYR A 374 3.43 -14.04 -6.48
C TYR A 374 2.89 -14.62 -7.80
N ILE A 375 3.65 -15.50 -8.46
CA ILE A 375 3.22 -16.21 -9.67
C ILE A 375 2.02 -17.11 -9.36
N TRP A 376 2.10 -17.91 -8.29
CA TRP A 376 1.04 -18.81 -7.88
C TRP A 376 -0.27 -18.07 -7.62
N THR A 377 -0.21 -16.89 -6.99
CA THR A 377 -1.37 -16.03 -6.73
C THR A 377 -1.98 -15.50 -8.04
N ASN A 378 -1.14 -15.08 -9.00
CA ASN A 378 -1.62 -14.64 -10.31
C ASN A 378 -2.28 -15.77 -11.11
N ILE A 379 -1.82 -17.01 -10.93
CA ILE A 379 -2.39 -18.19 -11.59
C ILE A 379 -3.73 -18.57 -10.96
N ASN A 380 -3.79 -18.67 -9.64
CA ASN A 380 -4.91 -19.34 -8.95
C ASN A 380 -5.94 -18.38 -8.33
N ASN A 381 -5.56 -17.14 -8.02
CA ASN A 381 -6.41 -16.24 -7.24
C ASN A 381 -6.89 -15.05 -8.07
N ASP A 382 -5.99 -14.16 -8.49
CA ASP A 382 -6.38 -12.95 -9.23
C ASP A 382 -5.21 -12.43 -10.07
N ILE A 383 -5.48 -12.01 -11.30
CA ILE A 383 -4.47 -11.47 -12.21
C ILE A 383 -4.12 -10.05 -11.75
N GLN A 384 -3.10 -9.97 -10.89
CA GLN A 384 -2.55 -8.73 -10.38
C GLN A 384 -1.06 -8.65 -10.70
N ILE A 385 -0.75 -8.09 -11.88
CA ILE A 385 0.63 -7.82 -12.31
C ILE A 385 1.19 -6.58 -11.58
N GLN A 386 1.16 -6.62 -10.25
CA GLN A 386 1.56 -5.53 -9.36
C GLN A 386 2.84 -5.91 -8.62
N GLY A 387 3.95 -5.28 -8.97
CA GLY A 387 5.25 -5.56 -8.37
C GLY A 387 5.40 -5.16 -6.90
N LYS A 388 4.42 -4.46 -6.32
CA LYS A 388 4.36 -4.13 -4.87
C LYS A 388 4.45 -5.38 -3.98
N TYR A 389 4.01 -6.54 -4.48
CA TYR A 389 4.12 -7.82 -3.77
C TYR A 389 5.52 -8.43 -3.77
N ILE A 390 6.45 -7.93 -4.60
CA ILE A 390 7.85 -8.39 -4.67
C ILE A 390 8.77 -7.50 -3.82
N ILE A 391 8.43 -6.23 -3.61
CA ILE A 391 9.24 -5.26 -2.85
C ILE A 391 9.60 -5.72 -1.41
N PRO A 392 8.77 -6.48 -0.66
CA PRO A 392 9.15 -6.95 0.68
C PRO A 392 10.50 -7.70 0.75
N VAL A 393 10.93 -8.35 -0.33
CA VAL A 393 12.23 -9.05 -0.40
C VAL A 393 13.36 -8.21 -1.02
N MET A 394 13.13 -6.92 -1.30
CA MET A 394 14.12 -6.07 -1.95
C MET A 394 15.40 -5.90 -1.11
N LEU A 395 15.32 -5.91 0.23
CA LEU A 395 16.52 -5.89 1.08
C LEU A 395 17.41 -7.12 0.83
N ALA A 396 16.83 -8.29 0.54
CA ALA A 396 17.61 -9.48 0.19
C ALA A 396 18.36 -9.31 -1.13
N VAL A 397 17.72 -8.69 -2.14
CA VAL A 397 18.35 -8.35 -3.43
C VAL A 397 19.52 -7.38 -3.20
N LEU A 398 19.29 -6.33 -2.41
CA LEU A 398 20.33 -5.34 -2.09
C LEU A 398 21.50 -5.96 -1.32
N LEU A 399 21.26 -6.84 -0.35
CA LEU A 399 22.34 -7.54 0.37
C LEU A 399 23.25 -8.34 -0.59
N LEU A 400 22.66 -9.04 -1.57
CA LEU A 400 23.42 -9.78 -2.60
C LEU A 400 24.16 -8.84 -3.56
N PHE A 401 23.52 -7.77 -4.02
CA PHE A 401 24.14 -6.75 -4.86
C PHE A 401 25.35 -6.10 -4.15
N PHE A 402 25.19 -5.73 -2.89
CA PHE A 402 26.26 -5.12 -2.10
C PHE A 402 27.35 -6.12 -1.68
N SER A 403 27.04 -7.42 -1.54
CA SER A 403 28.06 -8.47 -1.46
C SER A 403 28.96 -8.48 -2.71
N ALA A 404 28.39 -8.26 -3.90
CA ALA A 404 29.16 -8.17 -5.15
C ALA A 404 30.10 -6.97 -5.15
N LEU A 405 29.60 -5.79 -4.77
CA LEU A 405 30.40 -4.56 -4.69
C LEU A 405 31.49 -4.65 -3.62
N ASP A 406 31.17 -5.19 -2.44
CA ASP A 406 32.15 -5.40 -1.36
C ASP A 406 33.25 -6.38 -1.79
N SER A 407 32.89 -7.47 -2.47
CA SER A 407 33.86 -8.43 -3.02
C SER A 407 34.76 -7.81 -4.09
N LEU A 408 34.21 -6.97 -4.97
CA LEU A 408 34.98 -6.28 -6.00
C LEU A 408 35.96 -5.26 -5.39
N THR A 409 35.48 -4.43 -4.47
CA THR A 409 36.31 -3.41 -3.81
C THR A 409 37.48 -4.02 -3.03
N LYS A 410 37.27 -5.15 -2.36
CA LYS A 410 38.34 -5.91 -1.69
C LYS A 410 39.41 -6.40 -2.67
N ARG A 411 39.01 -7.04 -3.79
CA ARG A 411 39.95 -7.52 -4.82
C ARG A 411 40.74 -6.40 -5.50
N VAL A 412 40.09 -5.27 -5.77
CA VAL A 412 40.74 -4.09 -6.34
C VAL A 412 41.78 -3.54 -5.36
N ARG A 413 41.43 -3.43 -4.08
CA ARG A 413 42.35 -2.96 -3.04
C ARG A 413 43.55 -3.88 -2.87
N GLU A 414 43.35 -5.20 -2.84
CA GLU A 414 44.45 -6.18 -2.76
C GLU A 414 45.43 -6.05 -3.93
N LYS A 415 44.92 -5.93 -5.17
CA LYS A 415 45.78 -5.73 -6.36
C LYS A 415 46.54 -4.41 -6.33
N ILE A 416 45.92 -3.34 -5.85
CA ILE A 416 46.56 -2.02 -5.74
C ILE A 416 47.62 -2.02 -4.63
N GLU A 417 47.37 -2.62 -3.47
CA GLU A 417 48.37 -2.74 -2.40
C GLU A 417 49.61 -3.54 -2.87
N ILE A 418 49.41 -4.55 -3.72
CA ILE A 418 50.51 -5.27 -4.39
C ILE A 418 51.26 -4.36 -5.37
N SER A 419 50.56 -3.51 -6.12
CA SER A 419 51.16 -2.56 -7.09
C SER A 419 51.85 -1.36 -6.43
N GLN A 420 51.39 -0.92 -5.26
CA GLN A 420 52.04 0.13 -4.46
C GLN A 420 53.38 -0.35 -3.88
N ARG A 421 53.51 -1.64 -3.56
CA ARG A 421 54.82 -2.25 -3.25
C ARG A 421 55.81 -2.21 -4.43
N THR A 422 55.32 -2.02 -5.66
CA THR A 422 56.13 -1.89 -6.88
C THR A 422 56.31 -0.44 -7.38
N GLY A 423 55.96 0.58 -6.57
CA GLY A 423 56.44 1.96 -6.77
C GLY A 423 55.44 3.01 -7.29
N PHE A 424 54.12 2.75 -7.33
CA PHE A 424 53.13 3.74 -7.79
C PHE A 424 52.31 4.34 -6.64
N LEU A 425 52.45 5.65 -6.37
CA LEU A 425 51.78 6.37 -5.28
C LEU A 425 50.44 7.00 -5.73
N ILE A 426 49.32 6.26 -5.67
CA ILE A 426 47.98 6.87 -5.68
C ILE A 426 47.36 6.73 -4.28
N SER A 427 47.06 7.86 -3.63
CA SER A 427 46.34 7.89 -2.34
C SER A 427 44.85 7.64 -2.56
N PHE A 428 44.38 6.43 -2.24
CA PHE A 428 43.00 5.96 -2.49
C PHE A 428 41.96 6.57 -1.52
N SER A 429 42.38 7.27 -0.46
CA SER A 429 41.47 7.74 0.60
C SER A 429 40.53 8.87 0.17
N SER A 430 40.96 9.73 -0.76
CA SER A 430 40.13 10.79 -1.36
C SER A 430 39.32 10.27 -2.55
N ALA A 431 39.93 9.45 -3.42
CA ALA A 431 39.28 8.87 -4.61
C ALA A 431 38.07 7.99 -4.25
N GLY A 432 38.16 7.19 -3.18
CA GLY A 432 37.07 6.32 -2.75
C GLY A 432 35.81 7.10 -2.31
N LYS A 433 35.97 8.26 -1.65
CA LYS A 433 34.82 9.10 -1.25
C LYS A 433 34.14 9.74 -2.45
N SER A 434 34.91 10.22 -3.43
CA SER A 434 34.37 10.81 -4.66
C SER A 434 33.54 9.83 -5.48
N ILE A 435 33.94 8.55 -5.54
CA ILE A 435 33.18 7.50 -6.23
C ILE A 435 31.81 7.30 -5.56
N TRP A 436 31.76 7.24 -4.22
CA TRP A 436 30.49 7.07 -3.51
C TRP A 436 29.56 8.27 -3.65
N LEU A 437 30.11 9.49 -3.62
CA LEU A 437 29.34 10.71 -3.87
C LEU A 437 28.79 10.75 -5.30
N ALA A 438 29.59 10.35 -6.29
CA ALA A 438 29.13 10.24 -7.67
C ALA A 438 28.02 9.19 -7.83
N ALA A 439 28.13 8.04 -7.16
CA ALA A 439 27.09 7.02 -7.16
C ALA A 439 25.77 7.52 -6.52
N LEU A 440 25.86 8.23 -5.39
CA LEU A 440 24.69 8.85 -4.75
C LEU A 440 24.04 9.90 -5.65
N ALA A 441 24.85 10.77 -6.26
CA ALA A 441 24.37 11.79 -7.21
C ALA A 441 23.70 11.13 -8.42
N PHE A 442 24.27 10.05 -8.96
CA PHE A 442 23.69 9.30 -10.06
C PHE A 442 22.30 8.75 -9.70
N VAL A 443 22.14 8.10 -8.54
CA VAL A 443 20.83 7.57 -8.11
C VAL A 443 19.81 8.70 -7.92
N ALA A 444 20.22 9.83 -7.33
CA ALA A 444 19.36 10.99 -7.17
C ALA A 444 18.92 11.57 -8.54
N LEU A 445 19.82 11.65 -9.51
CA LEU A 445 19.51 12.14 -10.86
C LEU A 445 18.57 11.19 -11.60
N VAL A 446 18.75 9.87 -11.48
CA VAL A 446 17.82 8.87 -12.06
C VAL A 446 16.42 9.04 -11.48
N HIS A 447 16.32 9.35 -10.19
CA HIS A 447 15.04 9.61 -9.54
C HIS A 447 14.42 10.96 -9.96
N ILE A 448 15.22 12.02 -10.03
CA ILE A 448 14.78 13.33 -10.52
C ILE A 448 14.27 13.23 -11.96
N ASP A 449 14.95 12.46 -12.82
CA ASP A 449 14.49 12.17 -14.18
C ASP A 449 13.10 11.50 -14.18
N ALA A 450 12.89 10.51 -13.31
CA ALA A 450 11.58 9.86 -13.17
C ALA A 450 10.49 10.86 -12.79
N LEU A 451 10.77 11.72 -11.81
CA LEU A 451 9.83 12.73 -11.34
C LEU A 451 9.54 13.79 -12.40
N ALA A 452 10.58 14.40 -12.96
CA ALA A 452 10.46 15.54 -13.86
C ALA A 452 9.87 15.18 -15.23
N ASN A 453 10.25 14.02 -15.78
CA ASN A 453 9.89 13.66 -17.15
C ASN A 453 8.68 12.72 -17.25
N TYR A 454 8.29 12.05 -16.15
CA TYR A 454 7.21 11.07 -16.17
C TYR A 454 6.14 11.35 -15.11
N VAL A 455 6.51 11.44 -13.83
CA VAL A 455 5.51 11.52 -12.74
C VAL A 455 4.80 12.87 -12.68
N ILE A 456 5.55 13.97 -12.65
CA ILE A 456 4.97 15.31 -12.56
C ILE A 456 4.12 15.61 -13.81
N PRO A 457 4.59 15.38 -15.05
CA PRO A 457 3.80 15.62 -16.25
C PRO A 457 2.53 14.75 -16.34
N PHE A 458 2.54 13.54 -15.77
CA PHE A 458 1.36 12.69 -15.77
C PHE A 458 0.22 13.23 -14.90
N TYR A 459 0.56 13.88 -13.78
CA TYR A 459 -0.45 14.44 -12.86
C TYR A 459 -0.68 15.95 -13.05
N ARG A 460 0.19 16.64 -13.81
CA ARG A 460 0.13 18.10 -14.04
C ARG A 460 0.30 18.48 -15.51
N PRO A 461 -0.65 19.25 -16.09
CA PRO A 461 -1.93 19.64 -15.50
C PRO A 461 -2.83 18.43 -15.27
N HIS A 462 -3.83 18.55 -14.40
CA HIS A 462 -4.77 17.45 -14.15
C HIS A 462 -5.42 17.02 -15.47
N LEU A 463 -5.55 15.70 -15.73
CA LEU A 463 -6.12 15.18 -16.99
C LEU A 463 -7.45 15.83 -17.37
N TYR A 464 -8.26 16.21 -16.38
CA TYR A 464 -9.51 16.93 -16.57
C TYR A 464 -9.61 18.11 -15.62
N ASN A 465 -10.03 19.26 -16.14
CA ASN A 465 -10.59 20.33 -15.36
C ASN A 465 -12.09 20.05 -15.21
N ILE A 466 -12.53 19.81 -13.98
CA ILE A 466 -13.96 19.81 -13.64
C ILE A 466 -14.30 21.25 -13.29
N THR A 467 -15.12 21.87 -14.12
CA THR A 467 -15.66 23.20 -13.86
C THR A 467 -17.15 23.09 -13.65
N ILE A 468 -17.62 23.70 -12.58
CA ILE A 468 -19.04 23.83 -12.25
C ILE A 468 -19.44 25.21 -12.78
N GLU A 469 -20.48 25.28 -13.62
CA GLU A 469 -21.07 26.58 -13.96
C GLU A 469 -21.78 27.19 -12.75
N GLY A 470 -22.21 28.46 -12.81
CA GLY A 470 -23.03 29.02 -11.73
C GLY A 470 -24.28 28.17 -11.50
N PHE A 471 -24.58 27.89 -10.23
CA PHE A 471 -25.81 27.22 -9.85
C PHE A 471 -27.02 28.04 -10.31
N ARG A 472 -27.96 27.37 -10.98
CA ARG A 472 -29.22 27.97 -11.43
C ARG A 472 -30.34 27.44 -10.54
N PRO A 473 -31.12 28.30 -9.87
CA PRO A 473 -32.25 27.84 -9.06
C PRO A 473 -33.32 27.22 -9.95
N PHE A 474 -33.86 26.09 -9.50
CA PHE A 474 -35.05 25.45 -10.06
C PHE A 474 -36.29 26.01 -9.35
N PRO A 475 -37.32 26.50 -10.07
CA PRO A 475 -38.52 27.06 -9.46
C PRO A 475 -39.25 26.01 -8.63
N LEU A 476 -39.31 26.18 -7.31
CA LEU A 476 -39.91 25.21 -6.41
C LEU A 476 -41.42 25.09 -6.65
N GLU A 477 -42.10 26.14 -7.12
CA GLU A 477 -43.55 26.11 -7.41
C GLU A 477 -43.92 25.03 -8.44
N LEU A 478 -42.98 24.66 -9.32
CA LEU A 478 -43.17 23.56 -10.27
C LEU A 478 -43.23 22.20 -9.58
N LEU A 479 -42.68 22.04 -8.38
CA LEU A 479 -42.76 20.81 -7.57
C LEU A 479 -44.16 20.61 -6.96
N LEU A 480 -44.88 21.69 -6.63
CA LEU A 480 -46.26 21.63 -6.11
C LEU A 480 -47.24 21.01 -7.12
N GLN A 481 -46.93 21.11 -8.42
CA GLN A 481 -47.77 20.62 -9.51
C GLN A 481 -47.47 19.16 -9.90
N GLN A 482 -46.51 18.52 -9.24
CA GLN A 482 -46.07 17.18 -9.58
C GLN A 482 -46.85 16.11 -8.82
N LYS A 483 -46.80 14.88 -9.33
CA LYS A 483 -47.49 13.76 -8.71
C LYS A 483 -46.75 13.35 -7.43
N ALA A 484 -47.28 13.75 -6.28
CA ALA A 484 -46.89 13.28 -4.96
C ALA A 484 -47.69 12.03 -4.57
N ILE A 485 -47.03 11.02 -4.01
CA ILE A 485 -47.64 9.78 -3.52
C ILE A 485 -47.18 9.58 -2.08
N ASN A 486 -48.12 9.32 -1.17
CA ASN A 486 -47.87 9.14 0.27
C ASN A 486 -47.14 10.33 0.94
N LEU A 487 -47.35 11.53 0.38
CA LEU A 487 -46.83 12.80 0.86
C LEU A 487 -47.98 13.82 0.91
N ASP A 488 -48.10 14.53 2.03
CA ASP A 488 -48.84 15.79 2.13
C ASP A 488 -47.86 16.92 1.82
N VAL A 489 -48.15 17.70 0.78
CA VAL A 489 -47.23 18.73 0.24
C VAL A 489 -47.81 20.10 0.51
N ARG A 490 -47.06 20.95 1.21
CA ARG A 490 -47.50 22.30 1.59
C ARG A 490 -46.45 23.33 1.20
N ALA A 491 -46.87 24.42 0.59
CA ALA A 491 -46.03 25.60 0.45
C ALA A 491 -45.98 26.32 1.81
N VAL A 492 -44.77 26.55 2.32
CA VAL A 492 -44.52 27.29 3.57
C VAL A 492 -43.50 28.36 3.24
N ASP A 493 -43.94 29.61 3.17
CA ASP A 493 -43.16 30.75 2.66
C ASP A 493 -42.56 30.46 1.27
N ASP A 494 -41.23 30.56 1.12
CA ASP A 494 -40.48 30.26 -0.11
C ASP A 494 -39.98 28.80 -0.18
N ALA A 495 -40.49 27.92 0.70
CA ALA A 495 -40.08 26.52 0.80
C ALA A 495 -41.25 25.55 0.60
N ILE A 496 -40.93 24.28 0.35
CA ILE A 496 -41.92 23.21 0.22
C ILE A 496 -41.73 22.18 1.32
N GLU A 497 -42.74 22.08 2.17
CA GLU A 497 -42.84 21.06 3.20
C GLU A 497 -43.44 19.78 2.63
N TYR A 498 -42.72 18.68 2.77
CA TYR A 498 -43.15 17.33 2.47
C TYR A 498 -43.34 16.57 3.77
N ARG A 499 -44.59 16.25 4.11
CA ARG A 499 -44.93 15.42 5.27
C ARG A 499 -45.29 14.02 4.82
N VAL A 500 -44.61 13.01 5.35
CA VAL A 500 -44.88 11.61 5.02
C VAL A 500 -46.24 11.17 5.59
N THR A 501 -47.09 10.59 4.75
CA THR A 501 -48.43 10.10 5.14
C THR A 501 -48.60 8.59 4.99
N GLY A 502 -47.62 7.88 4.43
CA GLY A 502 -47.67 6.44 4.20
C GLY A 502 -46.36 5.87 3.67
N PRO A 503 -46.28 4.55 3.42
CA PRO A 503 -45.07 3.88 2.95
C PRO A 503 -44.68 4.31 1.53
N ASP A 504 -43.39 4.28 1.17
CA ASP A 504 -42.90 4.66 -0.17
C ASP A 504 -43.27 6.12 -0.60
N PRO A 505 -43.00 7.13 0.25
CA PRO A 505 -43.33 8.52 -0.05
C PRO A 505 -42.43 9.07 -1.17
N LYS A 506 -43.04 9.59 -2.23
CA LYS A 506 -42.31 10.00 -3.43
C LYS A 506 -42.97 11.13 -4.19
N ILE A 507 -42.15 11.96 -4.82
CA ILE A 507 -42.55 12.93 -5.82
C ILE A 507 -41.94 12.56 -7.16
N VAL A 508 -42.78 12.48 -8.20
CA VAL A 508 -42.35 12.13 -9.56
C VAL A 508 -42.50 13.34 -10.47
N MET A 509 -41.36 13.83 -10.96
CA MET A 509 -41.22 14.98 -11.82
C MET A 509 -41.10 14.55 -13.29
N GLY A 510 -41.84 15.24 -14.16
CA GLY A 510 -41.88 14.99 -15.60
C GLY A 510 -40.79 15.70 -16.40
N ARG A 511 -41.11 16.05 -17.65
CA ARG A 511 -40.16 16.61 -18.63
C ARG A 511 -39.57 17.97 -18.23
N ASP A 512 -40.21 18.72 -17.35
CA ASP A 512 -39.79 20.10 -17.04
C ASP A 512 -38.45 20.15 -16.31
N ILE A 513 -38.21 19.25 -15.35
CA ILE A 513 -36.92 19.16 -14.65
C ILE A 513 -35.85 18.49 -15.52
N CYS A 514 -36.24 17.51 -16.34
CA CYS A 514 -35.31 16.79 -17.22
C CYS A 514 -34.60 17.69 -18.24
N ARG A 515 -35.21 18.82 -18.64
CA ARG A 515 -34.55 19.83 -19.47
C ARG A 515 -33.31 20.45 -18.82
N PHE A 516 -33.26 20.48 -17.49
CA PHE A 516 -32.14 21.03 -16.73
C PHE A 516 -31.10 19.96 -16.34
N ILE A 517 -31.47 18.68 -16.38
CA ILE A 517 -30.65 17.56 -15.87
C ILE A 517 -29.95 16.79 -17.01
N THR A 518 -30.05 17.25 -18.26
CA THR A 518 -29.41 16.57 -19.39
C THR A 518 -27.89 16.74 -19.38
N GLY A 519 -27.14 15.64 -19.46
CA GLY A 519 -25.68 15.62 -19.41
C GLY A 519 -25.13 15.29 -18.02
N ASN A 520 -23.97 15.86 -17.68
CA ASN A 520 -23.42 15.77 -16.32
C ASN A 520 -23.82 17.04 -15.58
N VAL A 521 -24.59 16.91 -14.50
CA VAL A 521 -25.05 18.03 -13.69
C VAL A 521 -24.83 17.75 -12.21
N LEU A 522 -24.72 18.81 -11.43
CA LEU A 522 -24.69 18.75 -9.98
C LEU A 522 -26.01 19.34 -9.47
N LEU A 523 -26.81 18.51 -8.80
CA LEU A 523 -28.02 18.94 -8.10
C LEU A 523 -27.66 19.30 -6.68
N ARG A 524 -27.93 20.54 -6.27
CA ARG A 524 -27.83 20.99 -4.88
C ARG A 524 -29.23 21.10 -4.30
N ILE A 525 -29.44 20.48 -3.15
CA ILE A 525 -30.72 20.49 -2.45
C ILE A 525 -30.45 20.96 -1.03
N ASP A 526 -30.99 22.13 -0.69
CA ASP A 526 -30.96 22.64 0.68
C ASP A 526 -32.31 22.36 1.33
N PHE A 527 -32.31 21.74 2.50
CA PHE A 527 -33.55 21.36 3.19
C PHE A 527 -33.39 21.33 4.70
N ILE A 528 -34.52 21.44 5.41
CA ILE A 528 -34.62 21.17 6.84
C ILE A 528 -35.31 19.83 7.04
N ALA A 529 -34.76 18.99 7.91
CA ALA A 529 -35.40 17.76 8.35
C ALA A 529 -35.72 17.82 9.85
N ASP A 530 -36.88 17.33 10.27
CA ASP A 530 -37.27 17.22 11.68
C ASP A 530 -36.59 16.05 12.40
N GLN A 531 -36.14 15.04 11.64
CA GLN A 531 -35.47 13.85 12.16
C GLN A 531 -34.37 13.34 11.23
N GLN A 532 -33.65 12.31 11.66
CA GLN A 532 -32.65 11.63 10.83
C GLN A 532 -33.35 10.79 9.76
N GLY A 533 -32.83 10.79 8.53
CA GLY A 533 -33.43 10.05 7.41
C GLY A 533 -32.50 9.90 6.21
N VAL A 534 -33.07 9.47 5.09
CA VAL A 534 -32.36 9.29 3.81
C VAL A 534 -33.15 10.01 2.73
N LEU A 535 -32.46 10.87 1.98
CA LEU A 535 -32.98 11.50 0.77
C LEU A 535 -32.52 10.68 -0.42
N GLN A 536 -33.44 10.21 -1.25
CA GLN A 536 -33.13 9.42 -2.44
C GLN A 536 -33.62 10.11 -3.71
N VAL A 537 -32.84 10.00 -4.79
CA VAL A 537 -33.14 10.56 -6.10
C VAL A 537 -32.93 9.47 -7.16
N PHE A 538 -33.99 9.15 -7.89
CA PHE A 538 -34.00 8.15 -8.96
C PHE A 538 -34.16 8.84 -10.32
N LEU A 539 -33.44 8.33 -11.32
CA LEU A 539 -33.57 8.76 -12.70
C LEU A 539 -34.22 7.68 -13.57
N ASP A 540 -35.09 8.11 -14.47
CA ASP A 540 -35.65 7.29 -15.53
C ASP A 540 -35.12 7.77 -16.89
N GLU A 541 -34.48 6.87 -17.65
CA GLU A 541 -34.01 7.10 -19.02
C GLU A 541 -34.98 6.52 -20.09
N GLY A 542 -36.24 6.29 -19.73
CA GLY A 542 -37.29 5.75 -20.62
C GLY A 542 -37.64 4.28 -20.39
N ASN A 543 -36.97 3.61 -19.45
CA ASN A 543 -37.21 2.20 -19.09
C ASN A 543 -37.89 2.03 -17.73
N GLY A 544 -38.27 3.13 -17.07
CA GLY A 544 -38.78 3.15 -15.70
C GLY A 544 -37.68 3.32 -14.65
N PHE A 545 -38.09 3.54 -13.40
CA PHE A 545 -37.17 3.66 -12.27
C PHE A 545 -36.56 2.28 -11.93
N SER A 546 -35.24 2.26 -11.69
CA SER A 546 -34.49 1.06 -11.30
C SER A 546 -33.87 1.22 -9.91
N ALA A 547 -33.87 0.15 -9.13
CA ALA A 547 -33.17 0.08 -7.85
C ALA A 547 -31.64 0.13 -8.00
N GLU A 548 -31.11 -0.04 -9.20
CA GLU A 548 -29.67 0.03 -9.48
C GLU A 548 -29.18 1.44 -9.85
N ARG A 549 -30.11 2.39 -10.12
CA ARG A 549 -29.78 3.74 -10.61
C ARG A 549 -30.47 4.82 -9.79
N TYR A 550 -29.91 5.05 -8.61
CA TYR A 550 -30.34 6.11 -7.71
C TYR A 550 -29.14 6.72 -6.99
N TYR A 551 -29.36 7.90 -6.44
CA TYR A 551 -28.42 8.61 -5.58
C TYR A 551 -29.08 8.74 -4.22
N GLU A 552 -28.32 8.55 -3.16
CA GLU A 552 -28.83 8.72 -1.80
C GLU A 552 -27.86 9.50 -0.92
N SER A 553 -28.43 10.18 0.06
CA SER A 553 -27.67 10.85 1.11
C SER A 553 -28.40 10.74 2.44
N LYS A 554 -27.68 10.35 3.49
CA LYS A 554 -28.19 10.35 4.87
C LYS A 554 -28.16 11.79 5.39
N TYR A 555 -29.20 12.21 6.11
CA TYR A 555 -29.30 13.54 6.71
C TYR A 555 -29.65 13.46 8.19
N SER A 556 -29.30 14.50 8.94
CA SER A 556 -29.58 14.64 10.37
C SER A 556 -30.68 15.68 10.64
N PRO A 557 -31.30 15.71 11.83
CA PRO A 557 -32.26 16.77 12.16
C PRO A 557 -31.61 18.16 12.05
N GLY A 558 -32.34 19.13 11.48
CA GLY A 558 -31.86 20.49 11.24
C GLY A 558 -31.61 20.81 9.77
N GLU A 559 -30.76 21.81 9.50
CA GLU A 559 -30.39 22.23 8.14
C GLU A 559 -29.40 21.26 7.50
N ASN A 560 -29.67 20.87 6.25
CA ASN A 560 -28.84 19.98 5.47
C ASN A 560 -28.67 20.54 4.06
N GLU A 561 -27.47 20.36 3.50
CA GLU A 561 -27.15 20.60 2.10
C GLU A 561 -26.66 19.28 1.51
N VAL A 562 -27.25 18.88 0.38
CA VAL A 562 -26.85 17.67 -0.33
C VAL A 562 -26.55 17.98 -1.79
N LEU A 563 -25.44 17.42 -2.28
CA LEU A 563 -24.98 17.54 -3.66
C LEU A 563 -25.03 16.16 -4.35
N PHE A 564 -25.88 16.02 -5.37
CA PHE A 564 -25.97 14.81 -6.18
C PHE A 564 -25.33 15.01 -7.56
N PRO A 565 -24.26 14.26 -7.91
CA PRO A 565 -23.69 14.30 -9.24
C PRO A 565 -24.54 13.42 -10.17
N VAL A 566 -25.46 14.05 -10.88
CA VAL A 566 -26.40 13.36 -11.74
C VAL A 566 -25.89 13.33 -13.18
N ALA A 567 -25.78 12.13 -13.75
CA ALA A 567 -25.39 11.93 -15.14
C ALA A 567 -26.47 11.14 -15.89
N THR A 568 -27.04 11.73 -16.94
CA THR A 568 -28.06 11.09 -17.79
C THR A 568 -27.98 11.61 -19.22
N ARG A 569 -28.15 10.72 -20.19
CA ARG A 569 -28.19 11.12 -21.61
C ARG A 569 -29.58 11.52 -22.06
N ASP A 570 -30.59 10.77 -21.61
CA ASP A 570 -31.98 10.91 -22.04
C ASP A 570 -32.93 10.90 -20.84
N CYS A 571 -32.97 12.00 -20.07
CA CYS A 571 -33.85 12.09 -18.90
C CYS A 571 -35.33 12.08 -19.33
N SER A 572 -36.09 11.08 -18.87
CA SER A 572 -37.53 10.95 -19.04
C SER A 572 -38.30 11.47 -17.82
N LYS A 573 -37.93 10.99 -16.62
CA LYS A 573 -38.52 11.39 -15.33
C LYS A 573 -37.46 11.41 -14.23
N LEU A 574 -37.70 12.22 -13.22
CA LEU A 574 -36.94 12.22 -11.97
C LEU A 574 -37.90 11.87 -10.83
N ARG A 575 -37.51 10.97 -9.94
CA ARG A 575 -38.23 10.68 -8.71
C ARG A 575 -37.36 11.11 -7.53
N MET A 576 -37.95 11.82 -6.58
CA MET A 576 -37.31 12.18 -5.33
C MET A 576 -38.13 11.64 -4.17
N ASP A 577 -37.45 11.03 -3.22
CA ASP A 577 -38.03 10.43 -2.03
C ASP A 577 -37.46 11.21 -0.84
N PRO A 578 -38.20 12.17 -0.26
CA PRO A 578 -37.68 13.07 0.77
C PRO A 578 -37.30 12.34 2.07
N ALA A 579 -38.00 11.25 2.37
CA ALA A 579 -37.81 10.38 3.51
C ALA A 579 -38.27 8.95 3.15
N VAL A 580 -38.03 7.96 4.00
CA VAL A 580 -38.37 6.54 3.69
C VAL A 580 -39.66 6.08 4.39
N GLU A 581 -39.84 6.38 5.68
CA GLU A 581 -40.95 5.83 6.47
C GLU A 581 -41.80 6.89 7.18
N ASN A 582 -41.20 7.94 7.73
CA ASN A 582 -41.88 9.00 8.45
C ASN A 582 -41.04 10.29 8.43
N GLY A 583 -41.61 11.38 8.96
CA GLY A 583 -40.94 12.67 9.13
C GLY A 583 -41.43 13.76 8.19
N THR A 584 -40.84 14.93 8.38
CA THR A 584 -41.14 16.15 7.64
C THR A 584 -39.85 16.71 7.07
N VAL A 585 -39.84 16.92 5.75
CA VAL A 585 -38.70 17.51 5.05
C VAL A 585 -39.14 18.77 4.34
N THR A 586 -38.53 19.89 4.69
CA THR A 586 -38.82 21.21 4.11
C THR A 586 -37.70 21.60 3.16
N VAL A 587 -37.93 21.47 1.86
CA VAL A 587 -36.95 21.83 0.82
C VAL A 587 -36.97 23.34 0.63
N LYS A 588 -35.83 23.99 0.91
CA LYS A 588 -35.62 25.44 0.79
C LYS A 588 -35.14 25.85 -0.59
N SER A 589 -34.29 25.03 -1.21
CA SER A 589 -33.73 25.32 -2.51
C SER A 589 -33.48 24.03 -3.28
N LEU A 590 -33.61 24.13 -4.60
CA LEU A 590 -33.15 23.11 -5.54
C LEU A 590 -32.37 23.85 -6.63
N GLU A 591 -31.06 23.68 -6.69
CA GLU A 591 -30.21 24.35 -7.67
C GLU A 591 -29.51 23.33 -8.56
N ILE A 592 -29.29 23.71 -9.82
CA ILE A 592 -28.72 22.82 -10.83
C ILE A 592 -27.54 23.53 -11.47
N SER A 593 -26.39 22.86 -11.52
CA SER A 593 -25.23 23.34 -12.26
C SER A 593 -24.73 22.31 -13.26
N SER A 594 -24.27 22.77 -14.43
CA SER A 594 -23.65 21.89 -15.41
C SER A 594 -22.20 21.58 -15.01
N LEU A 595 -21.85 20.29 -15.01
CA LEU A 595 -20.49 19.81 -14.80
C LEU A 595 -19.79 19.72 -16.16
N LYS A 596 -18.91 20.67 -16.44
CA LYS A 596 -18.04 20.62 -17.61
C LYS A 596 -16.74 19.92 -17.26
N ILE A 597 -16.60 18.70 -17.76
CA ILE A 597 -15.36 17.94 -17.73
C ILE A 597 -14.62 18.26 -19.02
N ARG A 598 -13.60 19.13 -18.95
CA ARG A 598 -12.75 19.45 -20.10
C ARG A 598 -11.39 18.80 -19.91
N PRO A 599 -10.74 18.29 -20.97
CA PRO A 599 -9.31 18.03 -20.92
C PRO A 599 -8.62 19.32 -20.46
N ALA A 600 -7.67 19.23 -19.51
CA ALA A 600 -6.89 20.43 -19.19
C ALA A 600 -6.13 20.90 -20.44
N PRO A 601 -6.00 22.23 -20.63
CA PRO A 601 -5.36 22.81 -21.80
C PRO A 601 -3.89 22.41 -21.95
#